data_AF-A0A6B4JW97-F1
#
_entry.id   AF-A0A6B4JW97-F1
#
_cell.length_a   1.000
_cell.length_b   1.000
_cell.length_c   1.000
_cell.angle_alpha   90.00
_cell.angle_beta   90.00
_cell.angle_gamma   90.00
#
_symmetry.space_group_name_H-M   'P 1'
#
loop_
_entity.id
_entity.type
_entity.pdbx_description
1 polymer ?
#
loop_
_entity_poly.entity_id
_entity_poly.type
_entity_poly.pdbx_seq_one_letter_code
_entity_poly.pdbx_strand_id
1 'polypeptide(L)'
;MDVKRRNIIIIIVSLFVLFVSVYYITSIKLRNNEVDSSKRQVKQEDIKEDSLAVGSTGNEVLDKDSKIIFKIKYKKSGDTVTVRETKVLDNVELVGKGKEEIEKIYSKEGYKVEEFKDHILSLVKEEDKYMPNKYVVGIKGDNIAIYKTDENGNMYIEDENKDITDIKTNKLKEQDIHMLTAGDKYFQCDTREEAEARLEDYE
;
A
#
# COMPACT_ATOMS: atom_id res chain seq x y z
N MET A 1 -32.45 -28.98 35.32
CA MET A 1 -31.26 -28.63 34.53
C MET A 1 -30.43 -27.64 35.35
N ASP A 2 -29.22 -28.02 35.75
CA ASP A 2 -28.33 -27.15 36.55
C ASP A 2 -28.17 -25.78 35.90
N VAL A 3 -28.23 -24.71 36.69
CA VAL A 3 -28.12 -23.32 36.22
C VAL A 3 -26.86 -23.12 35.36
N LYS A 4 -25.77 -23.80 35.73
CA LYS A 4 -24.51 -23.82 34.97
C LYS A 4 -24.66 -24.48 33.59
N ARG A 5 -25.37 -25.60 33.50
CA ARG A 5 -25.63 -26.30 32.22
C ARG A 5 -26.59 -25.50 31.33
N ARG A 6 -27.58 -24.81 31.91
CA ARG A 6 -28.48 -23.91 31.17
C ARG A 6 -27.75 -22.72 30.56
N ASN A 7 -26.82 -22.10 31.30
CA ASN A 7 -26.05 -20.97 30.80
C ASN A 7 -25.06 -21.38 29.69
N ILE A 8 -24.44 -22.56 29.80
CA ILE A 8 -23.56 -23.11 28.76
C ILE A 8 -24.35 -23.35 27.47
N ILE A 9 -25.57 -23.91 27.55
CA ILE A 9 -26.42 -24.13 26.38
C ILE A 9 -26.80 -22.81 25.70
N ILE A 10 -27.12 -21.76 26.47
CA ILE A 10 -27.46 -20.44 25.92
C ILE A 10 -26.26 -19.83 25.19
N ILE A 11 -25.05 -19.95 25.73
CA ILE A 11 -23.83 -19.44 25.09
C ILE A 11 -23.57 -20.16 23.76
N ILE A 12 -23.71 -21.48 23.72
CA ILE A 12 -23.52 -22.27 22.51
C ILE A 12 -24.55 -21.90 21.43
N VAL A 13 -25.83 -21.72 21.82
CA VAL A 13 -26.89 -21.28 20.89
C VAL A 13 -26.62 -19.86 20.37
N SER A 14 -26.15 -18.95 21.23
CA SER A 14 -25.78 -17.58 20.84
C SER A 14 -24.62 -17.56 19.83
N LEU A 15 -23.60 -18.39 20.03
CA LEU A 15 -22.48 -18.55 19.09
C LEU A 15 -22.94 -19.09 17.74
N PHE A 16 -23.87 -20.05 17.75
CA PHE A 16 -24.42 -20.62 16.53
C PHE A 16 -25.23 -19.59 15.72
N VAL A 17 -26.02 -18.75 16.37
CA VAL A 17 -26.78 -17.67 15.70
C VAL A 17 -25.84 -16.63 15.07
N LEU A 18 -24.75 -16.27 15.75
CA LEU A 18 -23.75 -15.36 15.20
C LEU A 18 -23.08 -15.96 13.96
N PHE A 19 -22.74 -17.25 13.99
CA PHE A 19 -22.12 -17.92 12.84
C PHE A 19 -23.01 -17.92 11.60
N VAL A 20 -24.31 -18.19 11.76
CA VAL A 20 -25.29 -18.16 10.66
C VAL A 20 -25.46 -16.73 10.09
N SER A 21 -25.45 -15.71 10.95
CA SER A 21 -25.57 -14.31 10.51
C SER A 21 -24.36 -13.85 9.66
N VAL A 22 -23.14 -14.21 10.05
CA VAL A 22 -21.91 -13.91 9.30
C VAL A 22 -21.87 -14.65 7.96
N TYR A 23 -22.31 -15.91 7.94
CA TYR A 23 -22.42 -16.70 6.70
C TYR A 23 -23.44 -16.09 5.71
N TYR A 24 -24.57 -15.61 6.21
CA TYR A 24 -25.60 -14.99 5.37
C TYR A 24 -25.13 -13.66 4.75
N ILE A 25 -24.42 -12.82 5.52
CA ILE A 25 -23.83 -11.56 5.02
C ILE A 25 -22.76 -11.84 3.95
N THR A 26 -21.93 -12.87 4.17
CA THR A 26 -20.88 -13.26 3.23
C THR A 26 -21.45 -13.80 1.92
N SER A 27 -22.51 -14.62 1.98
CA SER A 27 -23.15 -15.18 0.78
C SER A 27 -23.89 -14.12 -0.06
N ILE A 28 -24.48 -13.10 0.57
CA ILE A 28 -25.06 -11.95 -0.16
C ILE A 28 -23.97 -11.09 -0.82
N LYS A 29 -22.84 -10.86 -0.14
CA LYS A 29 -21.74 -10.05 -0.68
C LYS A 29 -21.00 -10.75 -1.83
N LEU A 30 -20.96 -12.09 -1.84
CA LEU A 30 -20.40 -12.89 -2.94
C LEU A 30 -21.34 -12.96 -4.16
N ARG A 31 -22.66 -12.93 -3.97
CA ARG A 31 -23.63 -12.96 -5.08
C ARG A 31 -23.71 -11.66 -5.90
N ASN A 32 -23.20 -10.55 -5.36
CA ASN A 32 -23.07 -9.28 -6.11
C ASN A 32 -21.74 -9.15 -6.87
N ASN A 33 -20.85 -10.15 -6.80
CA ASN A 33 -19.55 -10.16 -7.49
C ASN A 33 -19.47 -11.15 -8.66
N GLU A 34 -20.58 -11.78 -9.07
CA GLU A 34 -20.64 -12.47 -10.36
C GLU A 34 -20.88 -11.44 -11.48
N VAL A 35 -19.82 -10.70 -11.80
CA VAL A 35 -19.68 -10.05 -13.10
C VAL A 35 -19.01 -11.04 -14.05
N ASP A 36 -19.85 -11.60 -14.92
CA ASP A 36 -19.57 -12.03 -16.29
C ASP A 36 -18.26 -12.77 -16.56
N SER A 37 -18.28 -14.07 -16.29
CA SER A 37 -17.31 -15.02 -16.81
C SER A 37 -17.69 -15.45 -18.24
N SER A 38 -17.38 -14.64 -19.26
CA SER A 38 -17.41 -15.11 -20.66
C SER A 38 -16.55 -14.32 -21.66
N LYS A 39 -15.21 -14.35 -21.55
CA LYS A 39 -14.32 -14.58 -22.72
C LYS A 39 -12.86 -14.83 -22.32
N ARG A 40 -12.28 -15.81 -23.00
CA ARG A 40 -11.01 -16.49 -22.74
C ARG A 40 -9.84 -15.86 -23.53
N GLN A 41 -8.68 -15.93 -22.87
CA GLN A 41 -7.36 -16.33 -23.38
C GLN A 41 -6.41 -15.31 -24.06
N VAL A 42 -5.37 -14.98 -23.27
CA VAL A 42 -3.92 -14.99 -23.56
C VAL A 42 -3.43 -14.31 -24.84
N LYS A 43 -2.72 -13.18 -24.65
CA LYS A 43 -1.43 -12.96 -25.30
C LYS A 43 -0.50 -12.17 -24.36
N GLN A 44 0.60 -12.81 -23.99
CA GLN A 44 1.78 -12.23 -23.36
C GLN A 44 2.51 -11.40 -24.43
N GLU A 45 2.66 -10.10 -24.22
CA GLU A 45 3.62 -9.22 -24.93
C GLU A 45 3.77 -7.91 -24.12
N ASP A 46 4.98 -7.70 -23.62
CA ASP A 46 5.64 -6.47 -23.12
C ASP A 46 4.83 -5.42 -22.34
N ILE A 47 5.13 -5.35 -21.04
CA ILE A 47 4.80 -4.23 -20.16
C ILE A 47 5.55 -3.00 -20.65
N LYS A 48 4.90 -2.19 -21.49
CA LYS A 48 5.16 -0.76 -21.54
C LYS A 48 4.32 -0.11 -20.45
N GLU A 49 5.01 0.48 -19.48
CA GLU A 49 4.47 1.53 -18.63
C GLU A 49 3.94 2.65 -19.53
N ASP A 50 2.64 2.65 -19.80
CA ASP A 50 1.93 3.87 -20.19
C ASP A 50 0.42 3.70 -19.95
N SER A 51 -0.02 4.08 -18.76
CA SER A 51 -1.45 4.34 -18.52
C SER A 51 -1.64 5.41 -17.44
N LEU A 52 -0.97 6.55 -17.62
CA LEU A 52 -1.35 7.80 -16.98
C LEU A 52 -1.94 8.73 -18.03
N ALA A 53 -3.26 8.62 -18.23
CA ALA A 53 -4.18 9.73 -18.51
C ALA A 53 -5.55 9.17 -18.91
N VAL A 54 -6.45 8.98 -17.93
CA VAL A 54 -7.88 9.03 -18.25
C VAL A 54 -8.24 10.51 -18.40
N GLY A 55 -8.22 10.98 -19.65
CA GLY A 55 -8.77 12.28 -20.02
C GLY A 55 -10.29 12.21 -20.00
N SER A 56 -10.91 12.90 -19.04
CA SER A 56 -12.34 13.21 -19.11
C SER A 56 -12.51 14.48 -19.93
N THR A 57 -13.23 14.37 -21.05
CA THR A 57 -13.57 15.46 -21.98
C THR A 57 -14.76 16.26 -21.45
N GLY A 58 -14.65 16.75 -20.21
CA GLY A 58 -15.59 17.65 -19.56
C GLY A 58 -14.81 18.59 -18.64
N ASN A 59 -15.22 19.85 -18.55
CA ASN A 59 -14.66 20.81 -17.59
C ASN A 59 -15.12 20.44 -16.17
N GLU A 60 -14.66 19.32 -15.66
CA GLU A 60 -14.94 18.89 -14.30
C GLU A 60 -14.22 19.83 -13.33
N VAL A 61 -14.96 20.29 -12.32
CA VAL A 61 -14.48 21.23 -11.31
C VAL A 61 -14.82 20.68 -9.93
N LEU A 62 -14.01 21.03 -8.94
CA LEU A 62 -14.30 20.68 -7.55
C LEU A 62 -15.50 21.47 -7.02
N ASP A 63 -16.51 20.79 -6.51
CA ASP A 63 -17.58 21.41 -5.75
C ASP A 63 -17.28 21.38 -4.24
N LYS A 64 -18.22 21.84 -3.41
CA LYS A 64 -18.03 21.94 -1.95
C LYS A 64 -17.99 20.59 -1.24
N ASP A 65 -18.70 19.61 -1.78
CA ASP A 65 -18.83 18.27 -1.21
C ASP A 65 -17.75 17.31 -1.72
N SER A 66 -16.95 17.75 -2.70
CA SER A 66 -15.80 17.02 -3.20
C SER A 66 -14.81 16.64 -2.08
N LYS A 67 -14.23 15.45 -2.19
CA LYS A 67 -13.23 14.89 -1.28
C LYS A 67 -11.83 15.00 -1.89
N ILE A 68 -10.85 15.41 -1.08
CA ILE A 68 -9.43 15.41 -1.45
C ILE A 68 -8.71 14.32 -0.67
N ILE A 69 -7.99 13.46 -1.37
CA ILE A 69 -7.22 12.34 -0.82
C ILE A 69 -5.75 12.57 -1.17
N PHE A 70 -4.90 12.66 -0.15
CA PHE A 70 -3.46 12.76 -0.32
C PHE A 70 -2.82 11.40 -0.08
N LYS A 71 -2.04 10.95 -1.05
CA LYS A 71 -1.32 9.67 -1.03
C LYS A 71 0.18 9.86 -1.16
N ILE A 72 0.95 8.95 -0.57
CA ILE A 72 2.38 8.80 -0.82
C ILE A 72 2.60 7.42 -1.44
N LYS A 73 3.34 7.39 -2.55
CA LYS A 73 3.82 6.17 -3.20
C LYS A 73 5.32 5.99 -2.91
N TYR A 74 5.66 4.92 -2.20
CA TYR A 74 7.02 4.55 -1.83
C TYR A 74 7.65 3.73 -2.94
N LYS A 75 8.61 4.30 -3.68
CA LYS A 75 9.11 3.68 -4.92
C LYS A 75 9.84 2.36 -4.66
N LYS A 76 10.54 2.23 -3.52
CA LYS A 76 11.31 1.02 -3.21
C LYS A 76 10.44 -0.19 -2.89
N SER A 77 9.27 0.01 -2.28
CA SER A 77 8.33 -1.08 -1.99
C SER A 77 7.16 -1.15 -2.95
N GLY A 78 6.94 -0.11 -3.75
CA GLY A 78 5.75 0.05 -4.59
C GLY A 78 4.46 0.32 -3.81
N ASP A 79 4.49 0.41 -2.48
CA ASP A 79 3.30 0.64 -1.67
C ASP A 79 2.79 2.07 -1.83
N THR A 80 1.46 2.23 -1.82
CA THR A 80 0.81 3.52 -1.82
C THR A 80 -0.10 3.62 -0.61
N VAL A 81 0.07 4.69 0.18
CA VAL A 81 -0.70 4.92 1.41
C VAL A 81 -1.40 6.26 1.38
N THR A 82 -2.62 6.31 1.90
CA THR A 82 -3.32 7.57 2.16
C THR A 82 -2.78 8.20 3.44
N VAL A 83 -2.27 9.42 3.34
CA VAL A 83 -1.70 10.16 4.48
C VAL A 83 -2.63 11.22 5.03
N ARG A 84 -3.57 11.71 4.23
CA ARG A 84 -4.54 12.72 4.63
C ARG A 84 -5.79 12.65 3.76
N GLU A 85 -6.94 12.84 4.37
CA GLU A 85 -8.21 13.05 3.67
C GLU A 85 -8.85 14.33 4.20
N THR A 86 -9.39 15.16 3.31
CA THR A 86 -10.06 16.43 3.65
C THR A 86 -11.19 16.69 2.67
N LYS A 87 -12.10 17.59 3.01
CA LYS A 87 -13.13 18.06 2.09
C LYS A 87 -12.67 19.33 1.41
N VAL A 88 -13.12 19.56 0.19
CA VAL A 88 -12.83 20.81 -0.53
C VAL A 88 -13.35 22.03 0.25
N LEU A 89 -14.47 21.91 0.98
CA LEU A 89 -14.98 22.98 1.83
C LEU A 89 -13.99 23.45 2.92
N ASP A 90 -13.07 22.58 3.36
CA ASP A 90 -12.03 22.93 4.33
C ASP A 90 -10.99 23.91 3.72
N ASN A 91 -10.95 24.03 2.39
CA ASN A 91 -10.15 24.98 1.64
C ASN A 91 -10.98 25.62 0.52
N VAL A 92 -11.75 26.65 0.87
CA VAL A 92 -12.71 27.34 0.00
C VAL A 92 -12.08 27.83 -1.31
N GLU A 93 -10.78 28.12 -1.33
CA GLU A 93 -10.05 28.55 -2.53
C GLU A 93 -9.99 27.47 -3.62
N LEU A 94 -10.23 26.20 -3.27
CA LEU A 94 -10.21 25.08 -4.22
C LEU A 94 -11.57 24.85 -4.91
N VAL A 95 -12.65 25.43 -4.40
CA VAL A 95 -14.00 25.29 -4.99
C VAL A 95 -14.02 25.95 -6.37
N GLY A 96 -14.52 25.22 -7.37
CA GLY A 96 -14.63 25.65 -8.76
C GLY A 96 -13.34 25.48 -9.56
N LYS A 97 -12.24 25.01 -8.95
CA LYS A 97 -10.99 24.78 -9.68
C LYS A 97 -11.04 23.49 -10.49
N GLY A 98 -10.51 23.58 -11.71
CA GLY A 98 -10.32 22.42 -12.58
C GLY A 98 -8.97 21.73 -12.34
N LYS A 99 -8.79 20.57 -12.97
CA LYS A 99 -7.59 19.73 -12.86
C LYS A 99 -6.28 20.50 -13.06
N GLU A 100 -6.15 21.29 -14.13
CA GLU A 100 -4.91 22.02 -14.45
C GLU A 100 -4.52 23.04 -13.37
N GLU A 101 -5.49 23.70 -12.74
CA GLU A 101 -5.24 24.65 -11.65
C GLU A 101 -4.77 23.91 -10.40
N ILE A 102 -5.40 22.78 -10.08
CA ILE A 102 -5.03 21.92 -8.95
C ILE A 102 -3.61 21.37 -9.14
N GLU A 103 -3.27 20.89 -10.35
CA GLU A 103 -1.90 20.45 -10.67
C GLU A 103 -0.88 21.57 -10.45
N LYS A 104 -1.17 22.81 -10.86
CA LYS A 104 -0.28 23.97 -10.63
C LYS A 104 -0.13 24.33 -9.15
N ILE A 105 -1.17 24.16 -8.34
CA ILE A 105 -1.13 24.43 -6.89
C ILE A 105 -0.25 23.39 -6.20
N TYR A 106 -0.55 22.11 -6.41
CA TYR A 106 0.03 21.00 -5.64
C TYR A 106 1.36 20.47 -6.20
N SER A 107 1.71 20.78 -7.46
CA SER A 107 3.04 20.47 -8.00
C SER A 107 4.16 21.16 -7.24
N LYS A 108 3.91 22.34 -6.64
CA LYS A 108 4.87 23.03 -5.78
C LYS A 108 5.22 22.23 -4.52
N GLU A 109 4.31 21.39 -4.06
CA GLU A 109 4.48 20.49 -2.91
C GLU A 109 4.94 19.07 -3.33
N GLY A 110 5.16 18.85 -4.64
CA GLY A 110 5.59 17.57 -5.19
C GLY A 110 4.46 16.57 -5.46
N TYR A 111 3.20 16.99 -5.33
CA TYR A 111 2.04 16.15 -5.63
C TYR A 111 1.65 16.24 -7.12
N LYS A 112 1.14 15.13 -7.64
CA LYS A 112 0.52 14.99 -8.97
C LYS A 112 -0.93 14.57 -8.81
N VAL A 113 -1.78 14.98 -9.75
CA VAL A 113 -3.17 14.50 -9.79
C VAL A 113 -3.19 13.08 -10.35
N GLU A 114 -3.63 12.14 -9.53
CA GLU A 114 -3.86 10.74 -9.90
C GLU A 114 -5.30 10.53 -10.39
N GLU A 115 -6.26 11.14 -9.68
CA GLU A 115 -7.69 11.02 -9.98
C GLU A 115 -8.37 12.38 -9.83
N PHE A 116 -9.21 12.74 -10.79
CA PHE A 116 -10.05 13.93 -10.75
C PHE A 116 -11.35 13.54 -11.45
N LYS A 117 -12.29 12.97 -10.70
CA LYS A 117 -13.61 12.58 -11.18
C LYS A 117 -14.56 12.28 -10.04
N ASP A 118 -15.88 12.32 -10.30
CA ASP A 118 -16.91 11.79 -9.39
C ASP A 118 -16.85 12.41 -7.97
N HIS A 119 -16.62 13.73 -7.88
CA HIS A 119 -16.42 14.44 -6.61
C HIS A 119 -15.19 13.99 -5.80
N ILE A 120 -14.21 13.34 -6.44
CA ILE A 120 -12.98 12.84 -5.82
C ILE A 120 -11.76 13.42 -6.53
N LEU A 121 -10.89 14.05 -5.74
CA LEU A 121 -9.53 14.42 -6.11
C LEU A 121 -8.54 13.52 -5.36
N SER A 122 -7.80 12.69 -6.09
CA SER A 122 -6.65 11.95 -5.55
C SER A 122 -5.36 12.63 -5.98
N LEU A 123 -4.53 13.00 -5.01
CA LEU A 123 -3.20 13.56 -5.18
C LEU A 123 -2.17 12.56 -4.69
N VAL A 124 -1.14 12.29 -5.49
CA VAL A 124 -0.05 11.37 -5.15
C VAL A 124 1.30 12.06 -5.18
N LYS A 125 2.10 11.84 -4.14
CA LYS A 125 3.52 12.23 -4.08
C LYS A 125 4.36 10.95 -4.11
N GLU A 126 5.42 10.93 -4.90
CA GLU A 126 6.36 9.80 -4.93
C GLU A 126 7.56 10.08 -4.02
N GLU A 127 7.95 9.09 -3.23
CA GLU A 127 9.16 9.13 -2.41
C GLU A 127 10.04 7.92 -2.69
N ASP A 128 11.32 8.15 -2.98
CA ASP A 128 12.30 7.09 -3.26
C ASP A 128 12.82 6.44 -1.97
N LYS A 129 11.88 5.82 -1.25
CA LYS A 129 12.06 5.22 0.07
C LYS A 129 11.19 3.97 0.21
N TYR A 130 11.45 3.22 1.28
CA TYR A 130 10.54 2.21 1.81
C TYR A 130 9.48 2.84 2.72
N MET A 131 8.43 2.09 3.07
CA MET A 131 7.44 2.56 4.03
C MET A 131 8.07 2.80 5.42
N PRO A 132 7.56 3.78 6.18
CA PRO A 132 7.92 3.99 7.58
C PRO A 132 7.64 2.80 8.48
N ASN A 133 8.42 2.67 9.56
CA ASN A 133 8.26 1.66 10.61
C ASN A 133 8.22 0.21 10.11
N LYS A 134 9.13 -0.12 9.17
CA LYS A 134 9.34 -1.45 8.59
C LYS A 134 10.77 -1.93 8.82
N TYR A 135 10.96 -3.22 8.68
CA TYR A 135 12.30 -3.81 8.52
C TYR A 135 12.60 -4.00 7.04
N VAL A 136 13.85 -3.76 6.65
CA VAL A 136 14.26 -3.80 5.25
C VAL A 136 15.57 -4.55 5.12
N VAL A 137 15.61 -5.61 4.32
CA VAL A 137 16.87 -6.25 3.95
C VAL A 137 17.54 -5.42 2.85
N GLY A 138 18.79 -5.05 3.04
CA GLY A 138 19.53 -4.21 2.10
C GLY A 138 21.04 -4.43 2.18
N ILE A 139 21.80 -3.61 1.47
CA ILE A 139 23.27 -3.70 1.44
C ILE A 139 23.87 -2.62 2.35
N LYS A 140 24.84 -2.99 3.20
CA LYS A 140 25.69 -2.06 3.97
C LYS A 140 27.15 -2.40 3.70
N GLY A 141 27.82 -1.58 2.88
CA GLY A 141 29.19 -1.87 2.43
C GLY A 141 29.21 -3.15 1.58
N ASP A 142 30.02 -4.13 2.00
CA ASP A 142 30.17 -5.41 1.29
C ASP A 142 29.26 -6.53 1.83
N ASN A 143 28.38 -6.21 2.80
CA ASN A 143 27.54 -7.19 3.48
C ASN A 143 26.05 -6.89 3.28
N ILE A 144 25.22 -7.92 3.44
CA ILE A 144 23.78 -7.73 3.63
C ILE A 144 23.53 -7.24 5.06
N ALA A 145 22.52 -6.41 5.24
CA ALA A 145 22.09 -5.92 6.53
C ALA A 145 20.57 -5.81 6.64
N ILE A 146 20.05 -5.89 7.87
CA ILE A 146 18.67 -5.55 8.19
C ILE A 146 18.64 -4.10 8.68
N TYR A 147 17.96 -3.25 7.93
CA TYR A 147 17.64 -1.89 8.32
C TYR A 147 16.26 -1.82 8.97
N LYS A 148 16.05 -0.80 9.79
CA LYS A 148 14.74 -0.34 10.22
C LYS A 148 14.45 1.03 9.62
N THR A 149 13.21 1.27 9.21
CA THR A 149 12.78 2.59 8.76
C THR A 149 12.17 3.37 9.92
N ASP A 150 12.54 4.65 10.04
CA ASP A 150 11.94 5.58 11.00
C ASP A 150 10.53 6.02 10.54
N GLU A 151 9.90 6.92 11.30
CA GLU A 151 8.59 7.50 10.99
C GLU A 151 8.55 8.26 9.64
N ASN A 152 9.72 8.65 9.12
CA ASN A 152 9.89 9.37 7.85
C ASN A 152 10.40 8.45 6.72
N GLY A 153 10.45 7.13 6.95
CA GLY A 153 10.95 6.16 5.98
C GLY A 153 12.47 6.18 5.77
N ASN A 154 13.24 6.85 6.63
CA ASN A 154 14.70 6.82 6.57
C ASN A 154 15.22 5.53 7.20
N MET A 155 16.14 4.86 6.51
CA MET A 155 16.73 3.59 6.96
C MET A 155 17.86 3.85 7.97
N TYR A 156 17.87 3.11 9.06
CA TYR A 156 18.95 3.07 10.04
C TYR A 156 19.18 1.64 10.53
N ILE A 157 20.31 1.41 11.18
CA ILE A 157 20.66 0.13 11.81
C ILE A 157 20.38 0.25 13.31
N GLU A 158 19.67 -0.71 13.90
CA GLU A 158 19.37 -0.70 15.34
C GLU A 158 20.56 -1.22 16.16
N ASP A 159 21.20 -2.30 15.70
CA ASP A 159 22.37 -2.91 16.33
C ASP A 159 23.40 -3.37 15.29
N GLU A 160 24.55 -2.71 15.22
CA GLU A 160 25.59 -3.03 14.24
C GLU A 160 26.15 -4.44 14.35
N ASN A 161 26.10 -5.08 15.53
CA ASN A 161 26.63 -6.43 15.71
C ASN A 161 25.64 -7.52 15.28
N LYS A 162 24.34 -7.20 15.26
CA LYS A 162 23.28 -8.16 14.92
C LYS A 162 22.70 -7.94 13.53
N ASP A 163 22.62 -6.68 13.10
CA ASP A 163 21.92 -6.30 11.88
C ASP A 163 22.82 -6.34 10.65
N ILE A 164 24.13 -6.22 10.81
CA ILE A 164 25.09 -6.40 9.73
C ILE A 164 25.52 -7.85 9.72
N THR A 165 25.19 -8.57 8.66
CA THR A 165 25.50 -10.00 8.56
C THR A 165 26.91 -10.20 8.01
N ASP A 166 27.40 -11.43 8.08
CA ASP A 166 28.64 -11.85 7.42
C ASP A 166 28.42 -12.28 5.95
N ILE A 167 27.18 -12.20 5.45
CA ILE A 167 26.82 -12.58 4.08
C ILE A 167 27.33 -11.51 3.13
N LYS A 168 28.33 -11.89 2.32
CA LYS A 168 28.99 -10.98 1.36
C LYS A 168 28.14 -10.79 0.11
N THR A 169 27.99 -9.54 -0.31
CA THR A 169 27.23 -9.18 -1.53
C THR A 169 27.85 -9.76 -2.80
N ASN A 170 29.17 -10.01 -2.83
CA ASN A 170 29.85 -10.61 -3.97
C ASN A 170 29.49 -12.09 -4.23
N LYS A 171 28.82 -12.76 -3.27
CA LYS A 171 28.31 -14.12 -3.44
C LYS A 171 26.88 -14.14 -4.00
N LEU A 172 26.21 -12.99 -4.02
CA LEU A 172 24.85 -12.85 -4.52
C LEU A 172 24.84 -12.84 -6.06
N LYS A 173 23.70 -13.21 -6.63
CA LYS A 173 23.47 -13.05 -8.07
C LYS A 173 23.33 -11.55 -8.38
N GLU A 174 23.77 -11.13 -9.56
CA GLU A 174 23.66 -9.73 -10.00
C GLU A 174 22.22 -9.19 -9.92
N GLN A 175 21.24 -10.05 -10.22
CA GLN A 175 19.82 -9.70 -10.10
C GLN A 175 19.42 -9.38 -8.66
N ASP A 176 19.89 -10.16 -7.68
CA ASP A 176 19.59 -9.93 -6.27
C ASP A 176 20.24 -8.63 -5.77
N ILE A 177 21.49 -8.37 -6.19
CA ILE A 177 22.20 -7.11 -5.89
C ILE A 177 21.42 -5.92 -6.45
N HIS A 178 20.92 -6.02 -7.68
CA HIS A 178 20.11 -4.98 -8.29
C HIS A 178 18.83 -4.73 -7.49
N MET A 179 18.11 -5.79 -7.10
CA MET A 179 16.86 -5.64 -6.34
C MET A 179 17.10 -5.08 -4.94
N LEU A 180 18.16 -5.49 -4.24
CA LEU A 180 18.56 -4.95 -2.93
C LEU A 180 18.98 -3.47 -3.00
N THR A 181 19.50 -3.03 -4.15
CA THR A 181 19.96 -1.65 -4.35
C THR A 181 18.83 -0.73 -4.80
N ALA A 182 18.08 -1.14 -5.83
CA ALA A 182 16.96 -0.38 -6.39
C ALA A 182 15.77 -0.36 -5.42
N GLY A 183 15.62 -1.40 -4.62
CA GLY A 183 14.49 -1.63 -3.74
C GLY A 183 13.45 -2.53 -4.39
N ASP A 184 12.95 -3.49 -3.60
CA ASP A 184 11.83 -4.34 -3.96
C ASP A 184 10.92 -4.55 -2.73
N LYS A 185 9.61 -4.71 -2.98
CA LYS A 185 8.62 -5.02 -1.92
C LYS A 185 9.00 -6.27 -1.13
N TYR A 186 9.58 -7.26 -1.79
CA TYR A 186 10.05 -8.49 -1.17
C TYR A 186 10.94 -8.16 0.03
N PHE A 187 11.84 -7.19 -0.05
CA PHE A 187 12.75 -6.89 1.05
C PHE A 187 12.15 -6.06 2.19
N GLN A 188 10.91 -5.59 2.07
CA GLN A 188 10.21 -4.87 3.12
C GLN A 188 9.38 -5.85 3.98
N CYS A 189 9.63 -5.86 5.28
CA CYS A 189 9.04 -6.76 6.25
C CYS A 189 8.35 -5.97 7.38
N ASP A 190 7.31 -6.57 7.95
CA ASP A 190 6.57 -5.97 9.08
C ASP A 190 7.29 -6.23 10.40
N THR A 191 7.95 -7.38 10.51
CA THR A 191 8.69 -7.80 11.70
C THR A 191 10.15 -8.06 11.40
N ARG A 192 10.94 -8.09 12.46
CA ARG A 192 12.36 -8.40 12.36
C ARG A 192 12.58 -9.86 11.96
N GLU A 193 11.77 -10.76 12.52
CA GLU A 193 11.83 -12.20 12.27
C GLU A 193 11.57 -12.52 10.79
N GLU A 194 10.66 -11.78 10.14
CA GLU A 194 10.45 -11.89 8.69
C GLU A 194 11.69 -11.48 7.90
N ALA A 195 12.37 -10.40 8.30
CA ALA A 195 13.60 -9.96 7.65
C ALA A 195 14.75 -10.97 7.86
N GLU A 196 14.86 -11.54 9.06
CA GLU A 196 15.82 -12.62 9.38
C GLU A 196 15.53 -13.87 8.51
N ALA A 197 14.27 -14.26 8.36
CA ALA A 197 13.89 -15.38 7.48
C ALA A 197 14.25 -15.14 6.01
N ARG A 198 14.28 -13.89 5.54
CA ARG A 198 14.75 -13.57 4.16
C ARG A 198 16.27 -13.63 4.01
N LEU A 199 17.02 -13.52 5.10
CA LEU A 199 18.47 -13.71 5.05
C LEU A 199 18.84 -15.18 4.84
N GLU A 200 18.02 -16.11 5.34
CA GLU A 200 18.25 -17.56 5.16
C GLU A 200 18.32 -17.97 3.69
N ASP A 201 17.66 -17.23 2.79
CA ASP A 201 17.74 -17.46 1.34
C ASP A 201 19.13 -17.14 0.74
N TYR A 202 20.02 -16.49 1.50
CA TYR A 202 21.33 -16.01 1.07
C TYR A 202 22.53 -16.61 1.84
N GLU A 203 22.28 -17.49 2.81
CA GLU A 203 23.32 -18.26 3.53
C GLU A 203 23.79 -19.49 2.74
#